data_AF-A0A1F9ZBJ0-F1
#
_entry.id   AF-A0A1F9ZBJ0-F1
#
_cell.length_a   1.000
_cell.length_b   1.000
_cell.length_c   1.000
_cell.angle_alpha   90.00
_cell.angle_beta   90.00
_cell.angle_gamma   90.00
#
_symmetry.space_group_name_H-M   'P 1'
#
loop_
_entity.id
_entity.type
_entity.pdbx_description
1 polymer ?
#
loop_
_entity_poly.entity_id
_entity_poly.type
_entity_poly.pdbx_seq_one_letter_code
_entity_poly.pdbx_strand_id
1 'polypeptide(L)'
;MKPKNRIKGLLRRKLEDPGYRERFERSYAAFTLEVQILNALEEKGWSYSDLAKALHTRKSNISRDISAGRINRATVFRLAKIGEALGLLFLPLFIPKAREQVVLAGLHRLVAAKAA
;
A
#
# COMPACT_ATOMS: atom_id res chain seq x y z
N MET A 1 -30.68 -31.29 -1.23
CA MET A 1 -29.41 -30.88 -0.58
C MET A 1 -29.59 -29.50 0.06
N LYS A 2 -29.43 -29.37 1.38
CA LYS A 2 -29.40 -28.04 2.04
C LYS A 2 -28.07 -27.35 1.69
N PRO A 3 -28.05 -26.04 1.37
CA PRO A 3 -26.82 -25.35 1.04
C PRO A 3 -25.88 -25.37 2.25
N LYS A 4 -24.68 -25.93 2.05
CA LYS A 4 -23.59 -25.97 3.03
C LYS A 4 -23.24 -24.52 3.39
N ASN A 5 -23.67 -24.08 4.57
CA ASN A 5 -23.46 -22.73 5.08
C ASN A 5 -21.95 -22.47 5.10
N ARG A 6 -21.40 -21.78 4.09
CA ARG A 6 -19.97 -21.46 4.04
C ARG A 6 -19.68 -20.57 5.23
N ILE A 7 -18.93 -21.09 6.20
CA ILE A 7 -18.38 -20.33 7.32
C ILE A 7 -17.72 -19.10 6.71
N LYS A 8 -18.34 -17.93 6.86
CA LYS A 8 -17.77 -16.66 6.39
C LYS A 8 -16.42 -16.49 7.08
N GLY A 9 -15.36 -16.24 6.32
CA GLY A 9 -14.03 -15.99 6.86
C GLY A 9 -14.04 -14.82 7.84
N LEU A 10 -13.07 -14.80 8.78
CA LEU A 10 -13.03 -13.83 9.89
C LEU A 10 -13.13 -12.38 9.43
N LEU A 11 -12.42 -12.01 8.35
CA LEU A 11 -12.49 -10.66 7.78
C LEU A 11 -13.89 -10.34 7.27
N ARG A 12 -14.52 -11.27 6.55
CA ARG A 12 -15.88 -11.08 6.02
C ARG A 12 -16.90 -10.87 7.12
N ARG A 13 -16.74 -11.56 8.26
CA ARG A 13 -17.56 -11.32 9.47
C ARG A 13 -17.30 -9.94 10.06
N LYS A 14 -16.04 -9.52 10.20
CA LYS A 14 -15.71 -8.19 10.72
C LYS A 14 -16.21 -7.06 9.82
N LEU A 15 -16.17 -7.25 8.50
CA LEU A 15 -16.70 -6.28 7.54
C LEU A 15 -18.23 -6.16 7.56
N GLU A 16 -18.96 -7.04 8.25
CA GLU A 16 -20.41 -6.87 8.47
C GLU A 16 -20.70 -5.78 9.50
N ASP A 17 -19.75 -5.50 10.41
CA ASP A 17 -19.82 -4.34 11.31
C ASP A 17 -19.52 -3.05 10.53
N PRO A 18 -20.47 -2.09 10.44
CA PRO A 18 -20.29 -0.88 9.65
C PRO A 18 -19.12 -0.02 10.12
N GLY A 19 -18.90 0.08 11.43
CA GLY A 19 -17.81 0.88 12.01
C GLY A 19 -16.44 0.28 11.70
N TYR A 20 -16.32 -1.05 11.72
CA TYR A 20 -15.13 -1.75 11.30
C TYR A 20 -14.90 -1.60 9.80
N ARG A 21 -15.94 -1.75 8.97
CA ARG A 21 -15.86 -1.56 7.52
C ARG A 21 -15.33 -0.18 7.17
N GLU A 22 -15.90 0.86 7.75
CA GLU A 22 -15.46 2.23 7.49
C GLU A 22 -13.98 2.45 7.86
N ARG A 23 -13.56 1.97 9.04
CA ARG A 23 -12.14 2.05 9.45
C ARG A 23 -11.24 1.26 8.51
N PHE A 24 -11.67 0.07 8.11
CA PHE A 24 -10.94 -0.78 7.18
C PHE A 24 -10.75 -0.07 5.84
N GLU A 25 -11.84 0.41 5.22
CA GLU A 25 -11.81 1.12 3.94
C GLU A 25 -10.94 2.38 3.99
N ARG A 26 -11.05 3.18 5.06
CA ARG A 26 -10.20 4.36 5.27
C ARG A 26 -8.70 4.01 5.35
N SER A 27 -8.35 2.88 5.96
CA SER A 27 -6.97 2.41 6.07
C SER A 27 -6.46 1.64 4.85
N TYR A 28 -7.36 1.16 3.99
CA TYR A 28 -7.02 0.21 2.93
C TYR A 28 -6.04 0.80 1.91
N ALA A 29 -6.25 2.07 1.50
CA ALA A 29 -5.35 2.74 0.56
C ALA A 29 -3.91 2.86 1.09
N ALA A 30 -3.76 3.20 2.38
CA ALA A 30 -2.45 3.24 3.03
C ALA A 30 -1.83 1.84 3.08
N PHE A 31 -2.60 0.82 3.47
CA PHE A 31 -2.14 -0.57 3.47
C PHE A 31 -1.66 -1.03 2.08
N THR A 32 -2.39 -0.70 1.00
CA THR A 32 -1.98 -1.04 -0.37
C THR A 32 -0.64 -0.40 -0.74
N LEU A 33 -0.39 0.85 -0.34
CA LEU A 33 0.90 1.50 -0.55
C LEU A 33 2.03 0.81 0.24
N GLU A 34 1.75 0.38 1.47
CA GLU A 34 2.72 -0.38 2.28
C GLU A 34 3.11 -1.69 1.59
N VAL A 35 2.13 -2.45 1.06
CA VAL A 35 2.38 -3.68 0.31
C VAL A 35 3.24 -3.44 -0.93
N GLN A 36 3.01 -2.35 -1.67
CA GLN A 36 3.85 -2.03 -2.85
C GLN A 36 5.32 -1.81 -2.47
N ILE A 37 5.58 -1.13 -1.35
CA ILE A 37 6.94 -0.91 -0.85
C ILE A 37 7.58 -2.22 -0.40
N LEU A 38 6.82 -3.09 0.27
CA LEU A 38 7.30 -4.40 0.71
C LEU A 38 7.66 -5.30 -0.47
N ASN A 39 6.82 -5.33 -1.50
CA ASN A 39 7.11 -6.10 -2.72
C ASN A 39 8.37 -5.57 -3.43
N ALA A 40 8.52 -4.25 -3.53
CA ALA A 40 9.73 -3.66 -4.14
C ALA A 40 11.01 -3.94 -3.33
N LEU A 41 10.91 -4.05 -2.00
CA LEU A 41 12.02 -4.50 -1.16
C LEU A 41 12.36 -5.97 -1.44
N GLU A 42 11.35 -6.83 -1.53
CA GLU A 42 11.51 -8.25 -1.85
C GLU A 42 12.14 -8.46 -3.22
N GLU A 43 11.66 -7.77 -4.25
CA GLU A 43 12.21 -7.81 -5.62
C GLU A 43 13.69 -7.37 -5.68
N LYS A 44 14.08 -6.39 -4.85
CA LYS A 44 15.48 -5.96 -4.71
C LYS A 44 16.32 -6.85 -3.79
N GLY A 45 15.71 -7.80 -3.06
CA GLY A 45 16.38 -8.55 -2.00
C GLY A 45 16.84 -7.68 -0.83
N TRP A 46 16.18 -6.54 -0.59
CA TRP A 46 16.57 -5.56 0.43
C TRP A 46 15.86 -5.81 1.76
N SER A 47 16.62 -5.73 2.85
CA SER A 47 16.04 -5.63 4.19
C SER A 47 15.69 -4.18 4.54
N TYR A 48 14.96 -3.97 5.65
CA TYR A 48 14.76 -2.62 6.21
C TYR A 48 16.08 -1.92 6.57
N SER A 49 17.13 -2.68 6.90
CA SER A 49 18.45 -2.10 7.17
C SER A 49 19.07 -1.53 5.90
N ASP A 50 18.83 -2.15 4.75
CA ASP A 50 19.40 -1.72 3.48
C ASP A 50 18.69 -0.48 2.95
N LEU A 51 17.36 -0.45 3.06
CA LEU A 51 16.59 0.77 2.81
C LEU A 51 17.01 1.91 3.75
N ALA A 52 17.28 1.61 5.02
CA ALA A 52 17.76 2.60 5.98
C ALA A 52 19.12 3.18 5.58
N LYS A 53 20.05 2.33 5.11
CA LYS A 53 21.36 2.77 4.58
C LYS A 53 21.18 3.68 3.36
N ALA A 54 20.34 3.29 2.40
CA ALA A 54 20.06 4.07 1.20
C ALA A 54 19.45 5.45 1.51
N LEU A 55 18.66 5.54 2.58
CA LEU A 55 18.03 6.78 3.03
C LEU A 55 18.83 7.53 4.11
N HIS A 56 20.05 7.09 4.41
CA HIS A 56 20.89 7.65 5.47
C HIS A 56 20.14 7.82 6.81
N THR A 57 19.38 6.81 7.20
CA THR A 57 18.56 6.83 8.41
C THR A 57 18.72 5.54 9.22
N ARG A 58 17.97 5.41 10.31
CA ARG A 58 17.98 4.23 11.19
C ARG A 58 16.89 3.24 10.78
N LYS A 59 17.18 1.94 10.89
CA LYS A 59 16.20 0.85 10.67
C LYS A 59 14.90 1.05 11.46
N SER A 60 14.98 1.56 12.69
CA SER A 60 13.82 1.83 13.53
C SER A 60 12.88 2.90 12.95
N ASN A 61 13.41 3.86 12.19
CA ASN A 61 12.58 4.83 11.48
C ASN A 61 11.86 4.16 10.32
N ILE A 62 12.57 3.34 9.51
CA ILE A 62 11.96 2.57 8.41
C ILE A 62 10.85 1.65 8.92
N SER A 63 11.11 0.91 10.01
CA SER A 63 10.09 0.06 10.64
C SER A 63 8.91 0.88 11.15
N ARG A 64 9.12 2.10 11.67
CA ARG A 64 8.02 2.96 12.09
C ARG A 64 7.14 3.39 10.91
N ASP A 65 7.71 3.55 9.73
CA ASP A 65 7.00 3.97 8.53
C ASP A 65 6.28 2.80 7.83
N ILE A 66 6.92 1.64 7.68
CA ILE A 66 6.47 0.54 6.80
C ILE A 66 6.18 -0.71 7.64
N SER A 67 5.49 -0.57 8.77
CA SER A 67 4.98 -1.72 9.50
C SER A 67 3.59 -1.50 10.08
N ALA A 68 2.77 -2.54 10.01
CA ALA A 68 1.48 -2.64 10.69
C ALA A 68 0.52 -1.47 10.37
N GLY A 69 0.49 -1.01 9.11
CA GLY A 69 -0.42 0.05 8.67
C GLY A 69 0.03 1.47 9.06
N ARG A 70 1.27 1.64 9.54
CA ARG A 70 1.79 2.93 10.04
C ARG A 70 2.27 3.88 8.96
N ILE A 71 2.20 3.48 7.69
CA ILE A 71 2.58 4.32 6.55
C ILE A 71 1.76 5.60 6.46
N ASN A 72 0.57 5.61 7.07
CA ASN A 72 -0.24 6.82 7.25
C ASN A 72 0.43 7.94 8.08
N ARG A 73 1.53 7.65 8.79
CA ARG A 73 2.32 8.63 9.54
C ARG A 73 3.51 9.17 8.75
N ALA A 74 3.85 8.56 7.62
CA ALA A 74 4.94 9.02 6.77
C ALA A 74 4.48 10.26 5.99
N THR A 75 5.37 11.26 5.90
CA THR A 75 5.09 12.45 5.09
C THR A 75 5.20 12.13 3.60
N VAL A 76 4.52 12.91 2.75
CA VAL A 76 4.62 12.79 1.27
C VAL A 76 6.08 12.82 0.81
N PHE A 77 6.89 13.72 1.36
CA PHE A 77 8.32 13.81 1.05
C PHE A 77 9.07 12.51 1.40
N ARG A 78 8.75 11.91 2.55
CA ARG A 78 9.38 10.66 3.00
C ARG A 78 8.99 9.48 2.10
N LEU A 79 7.74 9.41 1.67
CA LEU A 79 7.26 8.41 0.71
C LEU A 79 7.96 8.56 -0.64
N ALA A 80 8.12 9.79 -1.14
CA ALA A 80 8.85 10.05 -2.37
C ALA A 80 10.31 9.57 -2.29
N LYS A 81 10.99 9.84 -1.16
CA LYS A 81 12.38 9.37 -0.93
C LYS A 81 12.48 7.85 -0.86
N ILE A 82 11.54 7.18 -0.20
CA ILE A 82 11.47 5.71 -0.19
C ILE A 82 11.31 5.18 -1.61
N GLY A 83 10.38 5.75 -2.40
CA GLY A 83 10.19 5.39 -3.80
C GLY A 83 11.48 5.54 -4.61
N GLU A 84 12.12 6.69 -4.53
CA GLU A 84 13.40 6.99 -5.20
C GLU A 84 14.49 5.96 -4.86
N ALA A 85 14.69 5.64 -3.58
CA ALA A 85 15.66 4.62 -3.14
C ALA A 85 15.32 3.22 -3.69
N LEU A 86 14.03 2.93 -3.86
CA LEU A 86 13.55 1.68 -4.44
C LEU A 86 13.50 1.70 -5.97
N GLY A 87 13.90 2.80 -6.63
CA GLY A 87 13.82 2.92 -8.09
C GLY A 87 12.39 3.07 -8.61
N LEU A 88 11.47 3.50 -7.74
CA LEU A 88 10.07 3.72 -8.05
C LEU A 88 9.78 5.22 -8.21
N LEU A 89 8.82 5.54 -9.08
CA LEU A 89 8.28 6.88 -9.20
C LEU A 89 7.04 7.03 -8.32
N PHE A 90 7.10 7.96 -7.35
CA PHE A 90 5.95 8.29 -6.50
C PHE A 90 5.23 9.54 -7.04
N LEU A 91 3.95 9.39 -7.39
CA LEU A 91 3.11 10.45 -7.99
C LEU A 91 1.95 10.84 -7.07
N PRO A 92 2.09 11.88 -6.24
CA PRO A 92 0.97 12.39 -5.44
C PRO A 92 0.04 13.22 -6.33
N LEU A 93 -1.15 12.69 -6.63
CA LEU A 93 -2.14 13.34 -7.49
C LEU A 93 -3.46 13.56 -6.74
N PHE A 94 -4.06 14.73 -6.94
CA PHE A 94 -5.49 14.93 -6.66
C PHE A 94 -6.29 14.63 -7.92
N ILE A 95 -7.29 13.78 -7.81
CA ILE A 95 -8.19 13.44 -8.92
C ILE A 95 -9.63 13.74 -8.53
N PRO A 96 -10.47 14.23 -9.45
CA PRO A 96 -11.89 14.41 -9.17
C PRO A 96 -12.52 13.05 -8.83
N LYS A 97 -13.24 12.97 -7.70
CA LYS A 97 -13.92 11.74 -7.25
C LYS A 97 -14.78 11.11 -8.35
N ALA A 98 -15.48 11.94 -9.14
CA ALA A 98 -16.30 11.49 -10.26
C ALA A 98 -15.54 10.74 -11.36
N ARG A 99 -14.21 10.86 -11.42
CA ARG A 99 -13.36 10.22 -12.43
C ARG A 99 -12.42 9.16 -11.86
N GLU A 100 -12.52 8.84 -10.57
CA GLU A 100 -11.62 7.91 -9.87
C GLU A 100 -11.44 6.58 -10.63
N GLN A 101 -12.54 5.91 -10.96
CA GLN A 101 -12.49 4.61 -11.65
C GLN A 101 -11.85 4.69 -13.04
N VAL A 102 -12.12 5.75 -13.79
CA VAL A 102 -11.56 5.95 -15.14
C VAL A 102 -10.06 6.19 -15.06
N VAL A 103 -9.62 7.02 -14.12
CA VAL A 103 -8.20 7.31 -13.91
C VAL A 103 -7.46 6.07 -13.42
N LEU A 104 -7.97 5.36 -12.41
CA LEU A 104 -7.36 4.13 -11.91
C LEU A 104 -7.25 3.06 -13.00
N ALA A 105 -8.31 2.86 -13.80
CA ALA A 105 -8.27 1.92 -14.93
C ALA A 105 -7.21 2.31 -15.96
N GLY A 106 -7.06 3.60 -16.26
CA GLY A 106 -6.01 4.12 -17.13
C GLY A 106 -4.61 3.85 -16.59
N LEU A 107 -4.37 4.16 -15.30
CA LEU A 107 -3.10 3.91 -14.63
C LEU A 107 -2.74 2.43 -14.61
N HIS A 108 -3.69 1.55 -14.29
CA HIS A 108 -3.46 0.09 -14.32
C HIS A 108 -3.04 -0.40 -15.70
N ARG A 109 -3.66 0.11 -16.78
CA ARG A 109 -3.24 -0.24 -18.15
C ARG A 109 -1.83 0.23 -18.46
N LEU A 110 -1.48 1.47 -18.05
CA LEU A 110 -0.15 2.03 -18.29
C LEU A 110 0.95 1.26 -17.56
N VAL A 111 0.71 0.87 -16.31
CA VAL A 111 1.66 0.09 -15.51
C VAL A 111 1.77 -1.34 -16.04
N ALA A 112 0.66 -1.98 -16.42
CA ALA A 112 0.68 -3.33 -16.98
C ALA A 112 1.32 -3.40 -18.39
N ALA A 113 1.30 -2.30 -19.14
CA ALA A 113 1.85 -2.23 -20.50
C ALA A 113 3.39 -2.21 -20.55
N LYS A 114 4.10 -2.11 -19.41
CA LYS A 114 5.56 -2.21 -19.34
C LYS A 114 6.03 -3.11 -18.20
N ALA A 115 6.14 -4.40 -18.55
CA ALA A 115 7.12 -5.35 -18.01
C ALA A 115 7.72 -6.14 -19.20
N ALA A 116 8.19 -5.40 -20.21
CA ALA A 116 8.91 -5.89 -21.39
C ALA A 116 10.24 -5.15 -21.50
#